data_AF-A0AAU8M9D1-F1
#
_entry.id   AF-A0AAU8M9D1-F1
#
_cell.length_a   1.000
_cell.length_b   1.000
_cell.length_c   1.000
_cell.angle_alpha   90.00
_cell.angle_beta   90.00
_cell.angle_gamma   90.00
#
_symmetry.space_group_name_H-M   'P 1'
#
loop_
_entity.id
_entity.type
_entity.pdbx_description
1 polymer ?
#
loop_
_entity_poly.entity_id
_entity_poly.type
_entity_poly.pdbx_seq_one_letter_code
_entity_poly.pdbx_strand_id
1 'polypeptide(L)'
;MDREAIEHARALKRTLQTAIDSGEITSKESLLSRAAEYGLTVTRNGKDYAGFRCESGKRLRVHFNYGDHHPRKPKEPKPRRPPLSGTWIYALTAYSSDGDRKACYIGQSVNLRKRFKDHVACRRAGYSSSALIVWAAVQNVEIRVTVLSWVVGDQRVRTSFEGYWIRLAILAGFETPDVHRWGNLPASDNPVGQPDTWPSSDIVAASIPLALAAKEKLSLRPLFSNREAPPAETARQLDLNLICD
;
A
#
# COMPACT_ATOMS: atom_id res chain seq x y z
N MET A 1 11.46 7.67 17.16
CA MET A 1 11.24 6.32 16.57
C MET A 1 12.39 5.46 17.04
N ASP A 2 12.13 4.44 17.84
CA ASP A 2 13.19 3.67 18.51
C ASP A 2 13.89 2.69 17.54
N ARG A 3 15.05 3.11 17.04
CA ARG A 3 15.87 2.37 16.05
C ARG A 3 16.47 1.11 16.67
N GLU A 4 16.82 1.15 17.95
CA GLU A 4 17.41 0.03 18.67
C GLU A 4 16.38 -1.09 18.85
N ALA A 5 15.15 -0.76 19.22
CA ALA A 5 14.06 -1.73 19.29
C ALA A 5 13.77 -2.44 17.95
N ILE A 6 13.95 -1.75 16.82
CA ILE A 6 13.78 -2.34 15.49
C ILE A 6 14.91 -3.31 15.15
N GLU A 7 16.16 -2.92 15.42
CA GLU A 7 17.31 -3.79 15.16
C GLU A 7 17.32 -5.01 16.07
N HIS A 8 16.95 -4.86 17.34
CA HIS A 8 16.80 -5.97 18.27
C HIS A 8 15.76 -6.99 17.77
N ALA A 9 14.58 -6.54 17.34
CA ALA A 9 13.56 -7.44 16.78
C ALA A 9 14.03 -8.13 15.49
N ARG A 10 14.85 -7.47 14.66
CA ARG A 10 15.45 -8.07 13.46
C ARG A 10 16.53 -9.09 13.79
N ALA A 11 17.30 -8.87 14.85
CA ALA A 11 18.31 -9.81 15.33
C ALA A 11 17.64 -11.09 15.85
N LEU A 12 16.65 -10.96 16.73
CA LEU A 12 15.88 -12.10 17.25
C LEU A 12 15.21 -12.91 16.15
N LYS A 13 14.63 -12.25 15.14
CA LYS A 13 14.08 -12.94 13.97
C LYS A 13 15.14 -13.77 13.24
N ARG A 14 16.34 -13.19 13.02
CA ARG A 14 17.44 -13.87 12.32
C ARG A 14 17.89 -15.09 13.12
N THR A 15 18.12 -14.94 14.43
CA THR A 15 18.53 -16.04 15.31
C THR A 15 17.54 -17.21 15.26
N LEU A 16 16.24 -16.94 15.43
CA LEU A 16 15.22 -17.99 15.39
C LEU A 16 15.10 -18.64 14.01
N GLN A 17 15.23 -17.86 12.92
CA GLN A 17 15.20 -18.42 11.57
C GLN A 17 16.43 -19.29 11.29
N THR A 18 17.62 -18.87 11.73
CA THR A 18 18.86 -19.66 11.59
C THR A 18 18.80 -20.96 12.41
N ALA A 19 18.21 -20.94 13.61
CA ALA A 19 18.04 -22.14 14.42
C ALA A 19 17.07 -23.15 13.77
N ILE A 20 16.05 -22.67 13.04
CA ILE A 20 15.17 -23.53 12.24
C ILE A 20 15.91 -24.06 11.01
N ASP A 21 16.58 -23.18 10.27
CA ASP A 21 17.24 -23.53 9.01
C ASP A 21 18.42 -24.50 9.23
N SER A 22 19.05 -24.47 10.41
CA SER A 22 20.11 -25.41 10.84
C SER A 22 19.57 -26.72 11.42
N GLY A 23 18.26 -26.82 11.66
CA GLY A 23 17.64 -27.99 12.28
C GLY A 23 17.81 -28.07 13.80
N GLU A 24 18.29 -27.01 14.47
CA GLU A 24 18.29 -26.93 15.94
C GLU A 24 16.87 -26.88 16.50
N ILE A 25 15.97 -26.18 15.81
CA ILE A 25 14.55 -26.14 16.09
C ILE A 25 13.83 -27.00 15.05
N THR A 26 13.36 -28.18 15.47
CA THR A 26 12.74 -29.19 14.60
C THR A 26 11.24 -29.29 14.74
N SER A 27 10.65 -28.58 15.71
CA SER A 27 9.23 -28.63 16.00
C SER A 27 8.66 -27.27 16.36
N LYS A 28 7.34 -27.20 16.36
CA LYS A 28 6.62 -25.97 16.70
C LYS A 28 6.72 -25.67 18.19
N GLU A 29 6.69 -26.72 19.01
CA GLU A 29 6.80 -26.66 20.46
C GLU A 29 8.19 -26.16 20.88
N SER A 30 9.25 -26.62 20.20
CA SER A 30 10.62 -26.14 20.45
C SER A 30 10.80 -24.67 20.05
N LEU A 31 10.19 -24.23 18.93
CA LEU A 31 10.18 -22.82 18.55
C LEU A 31 9.49 -21.93 19.59
N LEU A 32 8.32 -22.34 20.08
CA LEU A 32 7.57 -21.57 21.08
C LEU A 32 8.31 -21.49 22.41
N SER A 33 8.95 -22.57 22.82
CA SER A 33 9.77 -22.62 24.04
C SER A 33 10.97 -21.69 23.93
N ARG A 34 11.73 -21.78 22.82
CA ARG A 34 12.88 -20.90 22.57
C ARG A 34 12.48 -19.43 22.43
N ALA A 35 11.31 -19.16 21.85
CA ALA A 35 10.80 -17.79 21.77
C ALA A 35 10.44 -17.23 23.17
N ALA A 36 9.89 -18.06 24.06
CA ALA A 36 9.59 -17.66 25.43
C ALA A 36 10.87 -17.31 26.23
N GLU A 37 11.97 -18.04 26.02
CA GLU A 37 13.29 -17.71 26.60
C GLU A 37 13.79 -16.31 26.18
N TYR A 38 13.46 -15.88 24.96
CA TYR A 38 13.75 -14.52 24.48
C TYR A 38 12.70 -13.46 24.89
N GLY A 39 11.79 -13.80 25.82
CA GLY A 39 10.73 -12.89 26.27
C GLY A 39 9.69 -12.55 25.20
N LEU A 40 9.56 -13.40 24.17
CA LEU A 40 8.64 -13.15 23.06
C LEU A 40 7.24 -13.69 23.35
N THR A 41 6.23 -12.83 23.25
CA THR A 41 4.82 -13.26 23.38
C THR A 41 4.26 -13.66 22.02
N VAL A 42 3.59 -14.82 21.95
CA VAL A 42 2.90 -15.27 20.74
C VAL A 42 1.72 -14.35 20.44
N THR A 43 1.65 -13.85 19.21
CA THR A 43 0.52 -13.03 18.72
C THR A 43 -0.28 -13.69 17.62
N ARG A 44 0.31 -14.62 16.88
CA ARG A 44 -0.36 -15.44 15.86
C ARG A 44 0.32 -16.78 15.76
N ASN A 45 -0.50 -17.81 15.62
CA ASN A 45 -0.05 -19.18 15.50
C ASN A 45 -0.53 -19.79 14.17
N GLY A 46 0.27 -19.65 13.11
CA GLY A 46 -0.05 -20.12 11.77
C GLY A 46 0.34 -21.58 11.51
N LYS A 47 0.02 -22.06 10.31
CA LYS A 47 0.37 -23.41 9.85
C LYS A 47 1.88 -23.54 9.59
N ASP A 48 2.46 -22.56 8.91
CA ASP A 48 3.86 -22.49 8.45
C ASP A 48 4.61 -21.28 9.01
N TYR A 49 4.04 -20.62 10.03
CA TYR A 49 4.66 -19.46 10.68
C TYR A 49 4.15 -19.26 12.10
N ALA A 50 4.96 -18.58 12.92
CA ALA A 50 4.55 -18.00 14.19
C ALA A 50 4.88 -16.50 14.23
N GLY A 51 3.94 -15.70 14.72
CA GLY A 51 4.11 -14.26 14.90
C GLY A 51 4.29 -13.93 16.37
N PHE A 52 5.32 -13.17 16.69
CA PHE A 52 5.71 -12.82 18.05
C PHE A 52 5.71 -11.30 18.27
N ARG A 53 5.56 -10.88 19.52
CA ARG A 53 5.72 -9.51 19.99
C ARG A 53 6.87 -9.47 21.00
N CYS A 54 7.78 -8.54 20.80
CA CYS A 54 8.86 -8.23 21.74
C CYS A 54 8.32 -7.31 22.84
N GLU A 55 9.02 -7.22 23.96
CA GLU A 55 8.70 -6.29 25.05
C GLU A 55 8.59 -4.82 24.58
N SER A 56 9.44 -4.41 23.62
CA SER A 56 9.38 -3.09 22.97
C SER A 56 8.11 -2.83 22.12
N GLY A 57 7.16 -3.78 22.08
CA GLY A 57 5.95 -3.72 21.26
C GLY A 57 6.16 -4.04 19.78
N LYS A 58 7.41 -4.18 19.32
CA LYS A 58 7.74 -4.58 17.95
C LYS A 58 7.33 -6.02 17.68
N ARG A 59 6.94 -6.30 16.44
CA ARG A 59 6.44 -7.62 16.02
C ARG A 59 7.40 -8.25 15.04
N LEU A 60 7.63 -9.55 15.20
CA LEU A 60 8.40 -10.36 14.26
C LEU A 60 7.61 -11.60 13.86
N ARG A 61 7.97 -12.18 12.72
CA ARG A 61 7.37 -13.41 12.21
C ARG A 61 8.48 -14.35 11.76
N VAL A 62 8.39 -15.59 12.22
CA VAL A 62 9.32 -16.68 11.89
C VAL A 62 8.55 -17.73 11.10
N HIS A 63 9.16 -18.23 10.02
CA HIS A 63 8.57 -19.24 9.15
C HIS A 63 9.23 -20.60 9.39
N PHE A 64 8.44 -21.66 9.33
CA PHE A 64 8.91 -23.02 9.57
C PHE A 64 8.16 -24.04 8.70
N ASN A 65 8.73 -25.23 8.60
CA ASN A 65 8.14 -26.33 7.85
C ASN A 65 8.44 -27.67 8.54
N TYR A 66 7.78 -27.94 9.67
CA TYR A 66 8.04 -29.10 10.53
C TYR A 66 7.31 -30.40 10.09
N GLY A 67 6.96 -30.56 8.82
CA GLY A 67 6.28 -31.77 8.31
C GLY A 67 6.83 -32.22 6.95
N ASP A 68 6.29 -33.32 6.40
CA ASP A 68 6.62 -33.93 5.07
C ASP A 68 6.28 -33.04 3.86
N HIS A 69 6.22 -31.73 4.05
CA HIS A 69 6.10 -30.80 2.95
C HIS A 69 7.50 -30.57 2.42
N HIS A 70 7.72 -30.94 1.16
CA HIS A 70 8.96 -30.69 0.45
C HIS A 70 9.50 -29.30 0.80
N PRO A 71 10.80 -29.16 1.11
CA PRO A 71 11.40 -27.85 1.28
C PRO A 71 10.97 -27.02 0.09
N ARG A 72 10.25 -25.91 0.34
CA ARG A 72 9.93 -24.96 -0.72
C ARG A 72 11.27 -24.65 -1.35
N LYS A 73 11.47 -25.08 -2.61
CA LYS A 73 12.73 -24.82 -3.33
C LYS A 73 13.11 -23.38 -3.00
N PRO A 74 14.35 -23.11 -2.54
CA PRO A 74 14.80 -21.74 -2.41
C PRO A 74 14.36 -21.05 -3.68
N LYS A 75 13.44 -20.08 -3.58
CA LYS A 75 13.07 -19.30 -4.76
C LYS A 75 14.43 -18.75 -5.18
N GLU A 76 14.97 -19.26 -6.29
CA GLU A 76 16.13 -18.65 -6.93
C GLU A 76 15.86 -17.15 -6.84
N PRO A 77 16.78 -16.37 -6.26
CA PRO A 77 16.55 -14.95 -6.08
C PRO A 77 16.22 -14.43 -7.47
N LYS A 78 14.91 -14.24 -7.72
CA LYS A 78 14.42 -13.75 -9.00
C LYS A 78 15.29 -12.53 -9.22
N PRO A 79 15.98 -12.42 -10.38
CA PRO A 79 16.85 -11.29 -10.64
C PRO A 79 16.06 -10.07 -10.21
N ARG A 80 16.58 -9.37 -9.18
CA ARG A 80 15.86 -8.26 -8.54
C ARG A 80 15.65 -7.28 -9.67
N ARG A 81 14.48 -7.36 -10.31
CA ARG A 81 14.08 -6.39 -11.32
C ARG A 81 14.27 -5.06 -10.62
N PRO A 82 15.01 -4.12 -11.24
CA PRO A 82 15.33 -2.85 -10.59
C PRO A 82 14.03 -2.34 -9.97
N PRO A 83 14.03 -2.02 -8.67
CA PRO A 83 12.81 -1.62 -7.99
C PRO A 83 12.16 -0.57 -8.88
N LEU A 84 10.89 -0.80 -9.22
CA LEU A 84 10.05 0.22 -9.81
C LEU A 84 10.38 1.54 -9.12
N SER A 85 11.05 2.42 -9.86
CA SER A 85 11.70 3.55 -9.22
C SER A 85 10.67 4.49 -8.62
N GLY A 86 9.41 4.41 -9.08
CA GLY A 86 8.31 5.21 -8.56
C GLY A 86 7.04 4.47 -8.17
N THR A 87 6.15 5.24 -7.56
CA THR A 87 4.83 4.86 -7.07
C THR A 87 3.82 5.84 -7.63
N TRP A 88 2.68 5.32 -8.05
CA TRP A 88 1.56 6.11 -8.50
C TRP A 88 0.79 6.66 -7.31
N ILE A 89 0.50 7.95 -7.33
CA ILE A 89 -0.50 8.58 -6.48
C ILE A 89 -1.74 8.80 -7.31
N TYR A 90 -2.90 8.38 -6.81
CA TYR A 90 -4.17 8.48 -7.51
C TYR A 90 -5.25 9.05 -6.60
N ALA A 91 -6.24 9.70 -7.20
CA ALA A 91 -7.49 10.10 -6.56
C ALA A 91 -8.63 9.22 -7.05
N LEU A 92 -9.50 8.83 -6.12
CA LEU A 92 -10.87 8.44 -6.40
C LEU A 92 -11.76 9.63 -6.02
N THR A 93 -12.60 10.08 -6.92
CA THR A 93 -13.48 11.24 -6.71
C THR A 93 -14.92 10.87 -7.02
N ALA A 94 -15.85 11.42 -6.24
CA ALA A 94 -17.27 11.36 -6.49
C ALA A 94 -17.86 12.76 -6.26
N TYR A 95 -18.82 13.14 -7.10
CA TYR A 95 -19.54 14.40 -7.03
C TYR A 95 -21.01 14.07 -6.96
N SER A 96 -21.77 14.75 -6.09
CA SER A 96 -23.23 14.66 -6.10
C SER A 96 -23.80 15.19 -7.42
N SER A 97 -25.02 14.79 -7.77
CA SER A 97 -25.66 15.15 -9.03
C SER A 97 -25.87 16.65 -9.22
N ASP A 98 -26.04 17.39 -8.12
CA ASP A 98 -26.12 18.86 -8.09
C ASP A 98 -24.73 19.53 -8.06
N GLY A 99 -23.66 18.78 -7.85
CA GLY A 99 -22.29 19.28 -7.74
C GLY A 99 -21.93 19.93 -6.40
N ASP A 100 -22.90 20.05 -5.49
CA ASP A 100 -22.72 20.75 -4.20
C ASP A 100 -21.83 19.99 -3.24
N ARG A 101 -21.85 18.66 -3.32
CA ARG A 101 -21.06 17.78 -2.48
C ARG A 101 -20.06 17.01 -3.32
N LYS A 102 -18.86 16.87 -2.78
CA LYS A 102 -17.80 16.10 -3.40
C LYS A 102 -16.98 15.40 -2.35
N ALA A 103 -16.63 14.16 -2.63
CA ALA A 103 -15.82 13.34 -1.76
C ALA A 103 -14.67 12.71 -2.53
N CYS A 104 -13.55 12.51 -1.85
CA CYS A 104 -12.43 11.83 -2.45
C CYS A 104 -11.70 10.87 -1.51
N TYR A 105 -10.98 9.96 -2.13
CA TYR A 105 -9.98 9.10 -1.51
C TYR A 105 -8.69 9.27 -2.29
N ILE A 106 -7.59 9.50 -1.58
CA ILE A 106 -6.26 9.53 -2.17
C ILE A 106 -5.53 8.27 -1.74
N GLY A 107 -4.81 7.63 -2.67
CA GLY A 107 -3.99 6.48 -2.35
C GLY A 107 -2.75 6.39 -3.20
N GLN A 108 -1.84 5.55 -2.74
CA GLN A 108 -0.60 5.21 -3.45
C GLN A 108 -0.57 3.73 -3.86
N SER A 109 0.01 3.42 -5.02
CA SER A 109 0.22 2.04 -5.46
C SER A 109 1.35 1.92 -6.47
N VAL A 110 2.04 0.79 -6.46
CA VAL A 110 2.95 0.38 -7.55
C VAL A 110 2.24 -0.39 -8.66
N ASN A 111 1.02 -0.87 -8.41
CA ASN A 111 0.17 -1.58 -9.37
C ASN A 111 -1.24 -0.98 -9.33
N LEU A 112 -1.55 -0.09 -10.28
CA LEU A 112 -2.83 0.62 -10.29
C LEU A 112 -3.99 -0.34 -10.53
N ARG A 113 -3.86 -1.24 -11.50
CA ARG A 113 -4.93 -2.17 -11.88
C ARG A 113 -5.36 -3.06 -10.73
N LYS A 114 -4.40 -3.68 -10.04
CA LYS A 114 -4.69 -4.50 -8.85
C LYS A 114 -5.37 -3.66 -7.78
N ARG A 115 -4.87 -2.45 -7.54
CA ARG A 115 -5.43 -1.56 -6.52
C ARG A 115 -6.86 -1.12 -6.82
N PHE A 116 -7.17 -0.83 -8.08
CA PHE A 116 -8.53 -0.47 -8.50
C PHE A 116 -9.48 -1.66 -8.39
N LYS A 117 -9.03 -2.87 -8.75
CA LYS A 117 -9.80 -4.10 -8.48
C LYS A 117 -10.09 -4.30 -7.00
N ASP A 118 -9.11 -4.02 -6.13
CA ASP A 118 -9.29 -4.13 -4.68
C ASP A 118 -10.32 -3.13 -4.15
N HIS A 119 -10.34 -1.90 -4.68
CA HIS A 119 -11.37 -0.91 -4.35
C HIS A 119 -12.76 -1.33 -4.82
N VAL A 120 -12.90 -1.78 -6.08
CA VAL A 120 -14.18 -2.28 -6.61
C VAL A 120 -14.68 -3.47 -5.80
N ALA A 121 -13.80 -4.38 -5.40
CA ALA A 121 -14.16 -5.54 -4.62
C ALA A 121 -14.56 -5.20 -3.17
N CYS A 122 -14.19 -4.02 -2.65
CA CYS A 122 -14.50 -3.52 -1.31
C CYS A 122 -14.43 -4.61 -0.22
N ARG A 123 -13.33 -5.37 -0.18
CA ARG A 123 -13.25 -6.64 0.58
C ARG A 123 -13.40 -6.49 2.10
N ARG A 124 -13.31 -5.27 2.64
CA ARG A 124 -13.33 -5.02 4.09
C ARG A 124 -13.90 -3.65 4.40
N ALA A 125 -14.97 -3.62 5.18
CA ALA A 125 -15.55 -2.39 5.70
C ALA A 125 -14.57 -1.66 6.64
N GLY A 126 -14.48 -0.33 6.52
CA GLY A 126 -13.64 0.55 7.32
C GLY A 126 -12.16 0.60 6.89
N TYR A 127 -11.82 0.08 5.71
CA TYR A 127 -10.46 0.08 5.16
C TYR A 127 -10.46 0.64 3.75
N SER A 128 -9.34 1.27 3.37
CA SER A 128 -9.17 1.79 2.00
C SER A 128 -10.26 2.81 1.65
N SER A 129 -10.80 2.77 0.43
CA SER A 129 -11.88 3.64 -0.03
C SER A 129 -13.28 3.19 0.42
N SER A 130 -13.43 2.29 1.40
CA SER A 130 -14.76 1.75 1.76
C SER A 130 -15.74 2.85 2.17
N ALA A 131 -15.27 3.85 2.92
CA ALA A 131 -16.12 4.97 3.35
C ALA A 131 -16.55 5.84 2.16
N LEU A 132 -15.68 6.05 1.17
CA LEU A 132 -16.04 6.72 -0.08
C LEU A 132 -17.07 5.91 -0.88
N ILE A 133 -16.96 4.58 -0.90
CA ILE A 133 -17.93 3.70 -1.57
C ILE A 133 -19.31 3.82 -0.94
N VAL A 134 -19.38 3.82 0.40
CA VAL A 134 -20.64 4.06 1.12
C VAL A 134 -21.18 5.46 0.81
N TRP A 135 -20.33 6.48 0.85
CA TRP A 135 -20.72 7.85 0.51
C TRP A 135 -21.31 7.95 -0.90
N ALA A 136 -20.62 7.38 -1.90
CA ALA A 136 -21.05 7.41 -3.29
C ALA A 136 -22.36 6.64 -3.51
N ALA A 137 -22.56 5.53 -2.80
CA ALA A 137 -23.82 4.79 -2.83
C ALA A 137 -24.99 5.60 -2.25
N VAL A 138 -24.78 6.32 -1.13
CA VAL A 138 -25.80 7.20 -0.54
C VAL A 138 -26.16 8.35 -1.47
N GLN A 139 -25.17 8.92 -2.16
CA GLN A 139 -25.40 9.98 -3.14
C GLN A 139 -25.92 9.44 -4.49
N ASN A 140 -25.91 8.13 -4.70
CA ASN A 140 -26.22 7.46 -5.97
C ASN A 140 -25.37 7.96 -7.15
N VAL A 141 -24.05 8.04 -6.95
CA VAL A 141 -23.11 8.58 -7.94
C VAL A 141 -21.94 7.64 -8.23
N GLU A 142 -21.35 7.80 -9.41
CA GLU A 142 -20.19 7.03 -9.83
C GLU A 142 -18.89 7.54 -9.17
N ILE A 143 -18.04 6.60 -8.76
CA ILE A 143 -16.66 6.91 -8.38
C ILE A 143 -15.79 6.87 -9.63
N ARG A 144 -15.07 7.98 -9.86
CA ARG A 144 -14.11 8.14 -10.94
C ARG A 144 -12.69 8.13 -10.38
N VAL A 145 -11.72 7.75 -11.21
CA VAL A 145 -10.30 7.67 -10.84
C VAL A 145 -9.45 8.53 -11.76
N THR A 146 -8.47 9.20 -11.17
CA THR A 146 -7.45 9.98 -11.87
C THR A 146 -6.09 9.66 -11.27
N VAL A 147 -5.07 9.46 -12.12
CA VAL A 147 -3.67 9.32 -11.68
C VAL A 147 -3.08 10.72 -11.53
N LEU A 148 -2.79 11.10 -10.29
CA LEU A 148 -2.33 12.44 -9.96
C LEU A 148 -0.85 12.59 -10.22
N SER A 149 -0.03 11.71 -9.64
CA SER A 149 1.42 11.84 -9.74
C SER A 149 2.14 10.51 -9.91
N TRP A 150 3.28 10.57 -10.61
CA TRP A 150 4.32 9.56 -10.52
C TRP A 150 5.42 10.06 -9.58
N VAL A 151 5.78 9.25 -8.58
CA VAL A 151 6.69 9.67 -7.51
C VAL A 151 7.83 8.69 -7.40
N VAL A 152 9.03 9.12 -7.78
CA VAL A 152 10.29 8.39 -7.54
C VAL A 152 10.84 8.75 -6.17
N GLY A 153 11.10 7.74 -5.33
CA GLY A 153 11.61 7.95 -3.98
C GLY A 153 11.29 6.82 -3.00
N ASP A 154 11.73 6.97 -1.76
CA ASP A 154 11.44 6.05 -0.66
C ASP A 154 10.01 6.22 -0.10
N GLN A 155 9.65 5.44 0.92
CA GLN A 155 8.32 5.49 1.52
C GLN A 155 7.99 6.87 2.13
N ARG A 156 8.98 7.58 2.67
CA ARG A 156 8.77 8.90 3.28
C ARG A 156 8.37 9.91 2.21
N VAL A 157 9.06 9.91 1.07
CA VAL A 157 8.71 10.75 -0.08
C VAL A 157 7.29 10.43 -0.55
N ARG A 158 6.96 9.16 -0.76
CA ARG A 158 5.63 8.76 -1.27
C ARG A 158 4.49 9.17 -0.32
N THR A 159 4.67 8.96 0.98
CA THR A 159 3.70 9.39 1.99
C THR A 159 3.58 10.93 2.06
N SER A 160 4.66 11.68 1.83
CA SER A 160 4.60 13.13 1.74
C SER A 160 3.73 13.59 0.56
N PHE A 161 3.87 12.96 -0.61
CA PHE A 161 3.03 13.26 -1.79
C PHE A 161 1.57 12.87 -1.58
N GLU A 162 1.30 11.72 -0.97
CA GLU A 162 -0.06 11.30 -0.58
C GLU A 162 -0.71 12.33 0.35
N GLY A 163 0.00 12.77 1.39
CA GLY A 163 -0.46 13.80 2.32
C GLY A 163 -0.67 15.16 1.66
N TYR A 164 0.21 15.55 0.75
CA TYR A 164 0.09 16.78 -0.02
C TYR A 164 -1.20 16.80 -0.86
N TRP A 165 -1.50 15.71 -1.58
CA TRP A 165 -2.72 15.63 -2.38
C TRP A 165 -3.99 15.61 -1.54
N ILE A 166 -3.95 15.01 -0.35
CA ILE A 166 -5.04 15.06 0.61
C ILE A 166 -5.27 16.49 1.10
N ARG A 167 -4.20 17.24 1.39
CA ARG A 167 -4.31 18.67 1.74
C ARG A 167 -4.98 19.46 0.62
N LEU A 168 -4.54 19.30 -0.62
CA LEU A 168 -5.14 20.01 -1.76
C LEU A 168 -6.62 19.67 -1.94
N ALA A 169 -6.99 18.39 -1.78
CA ALA A 169 -8.39 17.99 -1.86
C ALA A 169 -9.24 18.64 -0.76
N ILE A 170 -8.77 18.64 0.49
CA ILE A 170 -9.45 19.28 1.61
C ILE A 170 -9.61 20.78 1.36
N LEU A 171 -8.54 21.47 0.93
CA LEU A 171 -8.59 22.91 0.61
C LEU A 171 -9.55 23.21 -0.55
N ALA A 172 -9.71 22.28 -1.49
CA ALA A 172 -10.68 22.39 -2.56
C ALA A 172 -12.12 22.08 -2.11
N GLY A 173 -12.36 21.70 -0.86
CA GLY A 173 -13.67 21.41 -0.30
C GLY A 173 -14.14 19.97 -0.49
N PHE A 174 -13.23 19.00 -0.70
CA PHE A 174 -13.61 17.59 -0.70
C PHE A 174 -13.81 17.07 0.72
N GLU A 175 -14.92 16.36 0.91
CA GLU A 175 -15.06 15.42 2.00
C GLU A 175 -14.01 14.30 1.83
N THR A 176 -13.31 13.94 2.90
CA THR A 176 -12.33 12.83 2.88
C THR A 176 -12.76 11.77 3.91
N PRO A 177 -13.76 10.93 3.59
CA PRO A 177 -14.33 9.98 4.54
C PRO A 177 -13.27 9.02 5.07
N ASP A 178 -13.21 8.81 6.38
CA ASP A 178 -12.21 7.97 7.05
C ASP A 178 -10.74 8.41 6.91
N VAL A 179 -10.45 9.66 6.51
CA VAL A 179 -9.06 10.16 6.38
C VAL A 179 -8.22 10.00 7.66
N HIS A 180 -8.86 10.10 8.83
CA HIS A 180 -8.23 9.90 10.14
C HIS A 180 -7.63 8.48 10.33
N ARG A 181 -8.04 7.51 9.51
CA ARG A 181 -7.52 6.13 9.51
C ARG A 181 -6.36 5.93 8.54
N TRP A 182 -6.07 6.91 7.70
CA TRP A 182 -5.06 6.81 6.65
C TRP A 182 -3.65 7.19 7.15
N GLY A 183 -3.51 7.55 8.43
CA GLY A 183 -2.25 7.90 9.09
C GLY A 183 -2.13 9.38 9.44
N ASN A 184 -0.95 9.82 9.89
CA ASN A 184 -0.67 11.25 10.10
C ASN A 184 -0.53 11.94 8.74
N LEU A 185 -1.61 12.56 8.29
CA LEU A 185 -1.74 13.40 7.11
C LEU A 185 -2.33 14.73 7.57
N PRO A 186 -1.97 15.90 6.98
CA PRO A 186 -1.12 16.11 5.82
C PRO A 186 0.29 16.70 6.13
N ALA A 187 1.20 16.60 5.16
CA ALA A 187 2.52 17.25 5.20
C ALA A 187 2.43 18.76 4.87
N SER A 188 3.28 19.59 5.49
CA SER A 188 3.30 21.06 5.29
C SER A 188 3.94 21.50 3.98
N ASP A 189 4.84 20.69 3.42
CA ASP A 189 5.74 21.14 2.36
C ASP A 189 5.15 20.82 0.97
N ASN A 190 5.24 21.78 0.04
CA ASN A 190 4.87 21.60 -1.35
C ASN A 190 5.96 20.78 -2.07
N PRO A 191 5.69 19.55 -2.52
CA PRO A 191 6.67 18.75 -3.24
C PRO A 191 6.96 19.35 -4.63
N VAL A 192 8.20 19.23 -5.08
CA VAL A 192 8.64 19.76 -6.38
C VAL A 192 7.82 19.13 -7.53
N GLY A 193 7.42 19.98 -8.49
CA GLY A 193 6.70 19.57 -9.71
C GLY A 193 5.21 19.30 -9.49
N GLN A 194 4.63 19.76 -8.37
CA GLN A 194 3.21 19.60 -8.05
C GLN A 194 2.49 20.97 -8.05
N PRO A 195 1.16 21.00 -8.29
CA PRO A 195 0.41 22.25 -8.42
C PRO A 195 0.03 22.84 -7.06
N ASP A 196 0.13 24.15 -6.88
CA ASP A 196 -0.18 24.79 -5.59
C ASP A 196 -1.64 24.67 -5.13
N THR A 197 -2.55 24.37 -6.06
CA THR A 197 -4.00 24.18 -5.82
C THR A 197 -4.50 22.90 -6.46
N TRP A 198 -5.68 22.43 -6.03
CA TRP A 198 -6.34 21.28 -6.64
C TRP A 198 -6.71 21.57 -8.10
N PRO A 199 -6.13 20.87 -9.09
CA PRO A 199 -6.35 21.16 -10.51
C PRO A 199 -7.64 20.50 -11.01
N SER A 200 -8.79 21.05 -10.62
CA SER A 200 -10.12 20.48 -10.89
C SER A 200 -10.33 20.13 -12.37
N SER A 201 -10.00 21.05 -13.27
CA SER A 201 -10.20 20.87 -14.72
C SER A 201 -9.40 19.70 -15.27
N ASP A 202 -8.11 19.61 -14.92
CA ASP A 202 -7.23 18.53 -15.37
C ASP A 202 -7.66 17.18 -14.79
N ILE A 203 -8.08 17.18 -13.52
CA ILE A 203 -8.55 15.97 -12.84
C ILE A 203 -9.81 15.45 -13.48
N VAL A 204 -10.78 16.32 -13.76
CA VAL A 204 -12.04 15.94 -14.42
C VAL A 204 -11.76 15.42 -15.83
N ALA A 205 -10.94 16.13 -16.61
CA ALA A 205 -10.60 15.75 -17.98
C ALA A 205 -9.87 14.40 -18.06
N ALA A 206 -9.01 14.09 -17.09
CA ALA A 206 -8.28 12.82 -17.02
C ALA A 206 -9.03 11.71 -16.26
N SER A 207 -10.19 12.01 -15.67
CA SER A 207 -10.93 11.04 -14.85
C SER A 207 -11.65 10.00 -15.70
N ILE A 208 -11.63 8.76 -15.23
CA ILE A 208 -12.36 7.64 -15.84
C ILE A 208 -13.16 6.88 -14.78
N PRO A 209 -14.26 6.19 -15.13
CA PRO A 209 -14.98 5.33 -14.20
C PRO A 209 -14.07 4.32 -13.49
N LEU A 210 -14.17 4.19 -12.16
CA LEU A 210 -13.39 3.22 -11.40
C LEU A 210 -13.64 1.78 -11.87
N ALA A 211 -14.89 1.45 -12.20
CA ALA A 211 -15.27 0.14 -12.71
C ALA A 211 -14.59 -0.18 -14.05
N LEU A 212 -14.44 0.82 -14.93
CA LEU A 212 -13.73 0.69 -16.20
C LEU A 212 -12.23 0.50 -15.96
N ALA A 213 -11.63 1.34 -15.12
CA ALA A 213 -10.22 1.28 -14.75
C ALA A 213 -9.80 -0.05 -14.11
N ALA A 214 -10.71 -0.70 -13.38
CA ALA A 214 -10.45 -2.00 -12.76
C ALA A 214 -10.51 -3.17 -13.76
N LYS A 215 -11.38 -3.08 -14.78
CA LYS A 215 -11.60 -4.16 -15.76
C LYS A 215 -10.57 -4.11 -16.88
N GLU A 216 -10.42 -2.95 -17.50
CA GLU A 216 -9.66 -2.77 -18.74
C GLU A 216 -8.16 -2.61 -18.52
N LYS A 217 -7.38 -2.78 -19.59
CA LYS A 217 -5.94 -2.48 -19.62
C LYS A 217 -5.73 -1.10 -20.22
N LEU A 218 -5.95 -0.07 -19.42
CA LEU A 218 -5.82 1.32 -19.85
C LEU A 218 -4.36 1.80 -19.72
N SER A 219 -3.95 2.72 -20.61
CA SER A 219 -2.72 3.49 -20.36
C SER A 219 -3.12 4.70 -19.55
N LEU A 220 -2.86 4.66 -18.24
CA LEU A 220 -3.06 5.82 -17.38
C LEU A 220 -1.77 6.61 -17.32
N ARG A 221 -1.88 7.93 -17.45
CA ARG A 221 -0.77 8.86 -17.35
C ARG A 221 -0.95 9.71 -16.11
N PRO A 222 0.14 9.99 -15.38
CA PRO A 222 0.06 10.90 -14.26
C PRO A 222 -0.08 12.34 -14.79
N LEU A 223 -0.82 13.17 -14.07
CA LEU A 223 -0.88 14.60 -14.38
C LEU A 223 0.45 15.30 -14.05
N PHE A 224 1.11 14.87 -12.97
CA PHE A 224 2.34 15.48 -12.45
C PHE A 224 3.40 14.43 -12.16
N SER A 225 4.66 14.86 -12.03
CA SER A 225 5.73 13.94 -11.66
C SER A 225 6.89 14.69 -11.03
N ASN A 226 7.56 14.06 -10.07
CA ASN A 226 8.75 14.63 -9.44
C ASN A 226 10.06 14.30 -10.17
N ARG A 227 9.98 13.40 -11.16
CA ARG A 227 11.03 13.01 -12.11
C ARG A 227 10.39 12.64 -13.45
N GLU A 228 11.18 12.34 -14.46
CA GLU A 228 10.62 11.84 -15.72
C GLU A 228 9.77 10.58 -15.49
N ALA A 229 8.48 10.65 -15.87
CA ALA A 229 7.56 9.53 -15.75
C ALA A 229 7.89 8.49 -16.82
N PRO A 230 7.73 7.18 -16.53
CA PRO A 230 7.96 6.16 -17.53
C PRO A 230 7.01 6.37 -18.72
N PRO A 231 7.46 6.10 -19.96
CA PRO A 231 6.60 6.12 -21.14
C PRO A 231 5.35 5.25 -20.92
N ALA A 232 4.23 5.63 -21.56
CA ALA A 232 2.93 4.95 -21.45
C ALA A 232 3.00 3.42 -21.67
N GLU A 233 3.86 2.98 -22.59
CA GLU A 233 4.09 1.57 -22.91
C GLU A 233 4.89 0.86 -21.81
N THR A 234 5.91 1.52 -21.27
CA THR A 234 6.66 1.06 -20.10
C THR A 234 5.77 0.98 -18.87
N ALA A 235 4.93 1.97 -18.60
CA ALA A 235 3.96 1.97 -17.50
C ALA A 235 3.00 0.77 -17.57
N ARG A 236 2.49 0.46 -18.78
CA ARG A 236 1.67 -0.75 -19.01
C ARG A 236 2.44 -2.04 -18.75
N GLN A 237 3.70 -2.13 -19.19
CA GLN A 237 4.55 -3.30 -18.93
C GLN A 237 4.88 -3.46 -17.44
N LEU A 238 5.07 -2.35 -16.72
CA LEU A 238 5.31 -2.34 -15.27
C LEU A 238 4.09 -2.87 -14.49
N ASP A 239 2.88 -2.48 -14.89
CA ASP A 239 1.64 -3.03 -14.34
C ASP A 239 1.49 -4.54 -14.61
N LEU A 240 1.92 -5.02 -15.78
CA LEU A 240 1.89 -6.44 -16.16
C LEU A 240 2.94 -7.28 -15.42
N ASN A 241 4.14 -6.72 -15.22
CA ASN A 241 5.28 -7.39 -14.60
C ASN A 241 5.13 -7.62 -13.09
N LEU A 242 4.15 -6.97 -12.46
CA LEU A 242 3.78 -7.17 -11.05
C LEU A 242 2.67 -8.21 -10.84
N ILE A 243 2.17 -8.85 -11.90
CA ILE A 243 1.13 -9.89 -11.83
C ILE A 243 1.72 -11.28 -11.54
N CYS A 244 3.05 -11.45 -11.58
CA CYS A 244 3.72 -12.72 -11.31
C CYS A 244 4.10 -12.90 -9.82
N ASP A 245 3.13 -13.34 -9.01
CA ASP A 245 3.23 -14.41 -8.00
C ASP A 245 1.92 -14.56 -7.22
#